data_AF-A0A3Q9W4Q5-F1
#
_entry.id   AF-A0A3Q9W4Q5-F1
#
_cell.length_a   1.000
_cell.length_b   1.000
_cell.length_c   1.000
_cell.angle_alpha   90.00
_cell.angle_beta   90.00
_cell.angle_gamma   90.00
#
_symmetry.space_group_name_H-M   'P 1'
#
loop_
_entity.id
_entity.type
_entity.pdbx_description
1 polymer ?
#
loop_
_entity_poly.entity_id
_entity_poly.type
_entity_poly.pdbx_seq_one_letter_code
_entity_poly.pdbx_strand_id
1 'polypeptide(L)'
;MKKWQLLFGFAAFVTVSELIGLPFKENVDLSNFVSLIVSGILLIPLYGYAFNVAIGSKAIAIAIFVFTAVVPGGFTLIFGVAFTIQHFSVVQLVFSTGSFALLLFMLYPVFMYAFKSDELWLKNTK
;
A
#
# COMPACT_ATOMS: atom_id res chain seq x y z
N MET A 1 -9.50 -14.66 -4.83
CA MET A 1 -9.61 -13.37 -5.55
C MET A 1 -10.63 -12.41 -4.95
N LYS A 2 -11.87 -12.84 -4.61
CA LYS A 2 -12.92 -11.95 -4.08
C LYS A 2 -12.49 -11.04 -2.91
N LYS A 3 -11.73 -11.57 -1.94
CA LYS A 3 -11.19 -10.76 -0.81
C LYS A 3 -10.26 -9.62 -1.26
N TRP A 4 -9.44 -9.86 -2.29
CA TRP A 4 -8.53 -8.86 -2.84
C TRP A 4 -9.25 -7.85 -3.73
N GLN A 5 -10.31 -8.27 -4.42
CA GLN A 5 -11.21 -7.36 -5.13
C GLN A 5 -11.98 -6.45 -4.17
N LEU A 6 -12.41 -6.99 -3.03
CA LEU A 6 -13.05 -6.20 -1.97
C LEU A 6 -12.05 -5.22 -1.34
N LEU A 7 -10.82 -5.67 -1.06
CA LEU A 7 -9.75 -4.80 -0.57
C LEU A 7 -9.41 -3.69 -1.58
N PHE A 8 -9.33 -4.02 -2.86
CA PHE A 8 -9.18 -3.05 -3.94
C PHE A 8 -10.34 -2.04 -3.95
N GLY A 9 -11.59 -2.52 -3.92
CA GLY A 9 -12.76 -1.66 -3.93
C GLY A 9 -12.77 -0.69 -2.74
N PHE A 10 -12.43 -1.20 -1.55
CA PHE A 10 -12.29 -0.37 -0.35
C PHE A 10 -11.16 0.67 -0.50
N ALA A 11 -9.96 0.27 -0.93
CA ALA A 11 -8.84 1.18 -1.11
C ALA A 11 -9.13 2.25 -2.18
N ALA A 12 -9.74 1.85 -3.30
CA ALA A 12 -10.12 2.76 -4.37
C ALA A 12 -11.20 3.75 -3.90
N PHE A 13 -12.18 3.27 -3.14
CA PHE A 13 -13.19 4.13 -2.52
C PHE A 13 -12.55 5.18 -1.61
N VAL A 14 -11.64 4.77 -0.71
CA VAL A 14 -10.93 5.68 0.20
C VAL A 14 -10.13 6.73 -0.58
N THR A 15 -9.33 6.33 -1.58
CA THR A 15 -8.55 7.25 -2.41
C THR A 15 -9.44 8.23 -3.16
N VAL A 16 -10.56 7.78 -3.73
CA VAL A 16 -11.50 8.65 -4.45
C VAL A 16 -12.20 9.60 -3.49
N SER A 17 -12.60 9.14 -2.30
CA SER A 17 -13.17 10.02 -1.26
C SER A 17 -12.18 11.08 -0.81
N GLU A 18 -10.89 10.72 -0.64
CA GLU A 18 -9.83 11.68 -0.30
C GLU A 18 -9.64 12.73 -1.41
N LEU A 19 -9.66 12.30 -2.68
CA LEU A 19 -9.55 13.18 -3.84
C LEU A 19 -10.73 14.15 -3.95
N ILE A 20 -11.97 13.65 -3.81
CA ILE A 20 -13.18 14.47 -3.86
C ILE A 20 -13.27 15.39 -2.64
N GLY A 21 -12.75 14.97 -1.49
CA GLY A 21 -12.75 15.74 -0.25
C GLY A 21 -11.74 16.88 -0.23
N LEU A 22 -10.66 16.83 -1.03
CA LEU A 22 -9.63 17.87 -1.11
C LEU A 22 -10.17 19.30 -1.26
N PRO A 23 -11.05 19.62 -2.23
CA PRO A 23 -11.57 20.98 -2.41
C PRO A 23 -12.43 21.49 -1.24
N PHE A 24 -12.85 20.61 -0.33
CA PHE A 24 -13.67 20.97 0.84
C PHE A 24 -12.86 21.08 2.14
N LYS A 25 -11.54 20.84 2.10
CA LYS A 25 -10.69 20.98 3.28
C LYS A 25 -10.36 22.46 3.55
N GLU A 26 -10.46 22.87 4.82
CA GLU A 26 -10.07 24.21 5.26
C GLU A 26 -8.58 24.50 5.03
N ASN A 27 -7.73 23.48 5.18
CA ASN A 27 -6.29 23.56 4.95
C ASN A 27 -5.83 22.42 4.05
N VAL A 28 -5.16 22.77 2.94
CA VAL A 28 -4.61 21.82 1.98
C VAL A 28 -3.08 21.85 2.06
N ASP A 29 -2.51 20.93 2.83
CA ASP A 29 -1.07 20.73 2.94
C ASP A 29 -0.50 19.82 1.85
N LEU A 30 0.80 19.96 1.60
CA LEU A 30 1.57 19.14 0.67
C LEU A 30 1.51 17.64 1.00
N SER A 31 1.36 17.30 2.28
CA SER A 31 1.15 15.92 2.75
C SER A 31 -0.12 15.27 2.20
N ASN A 32 -1.20 16.04 1.97
CA ASN A 32 -2.44 15.52 1.37
C ASN A 32 -2.20 15.08 -0.07
N PHE A 33 -1.42 15.84 -0.84
CA PHE A 33 -1.09 15.47 -2.21
C PHE A 33 -0.19 14.24 -2.28
N VAL A 34 0.82 14.17 -1.40
CA VAL A 34 1.71 13.01 -1.32
C VAL A 34 0.92 11.75 -0.93
N SER A 35 0.01 11.85 0.05
CA SER A 35 -0.89 10.75 0.46
C SER A 35 -1.70 10.22 -0.73
N LEU A 36 -2.31 11.12 -1.50
CA LEU A 36 -3.10 10.77 -2.68
C LEU A 36 -2.29 10.12 -3.79
N ILE A 37 -1.07 10.59 -4.03
CA ILE A 37 -0.17 9.98 -5.03
C ILE A 37 0.22 8.57 -4.58
N VAL A 38 0.62 8.40 -3.32
CA VAL A 38 1.01 7.11 -2.77
C VAL A 38 -0.17 6.13 -2.79
N SER A 39 -1.36 6.57 -2.37
CA SER A 39 -2.55 5.72 -2.37
C SER A 39 -2.97 5.35 -3.78
N GLY A 40 -2.92 6.29 -4.75
CA GLY A 40 -3.16 6.02 -6.16
C GLY A 40 -2.18 5.02 -6.78
N ILE A 41 -0.88 5.15 -6.48
CA ILE A 41 0.14 4.20 -6.96
C ILE A 41 -0.10 2.80 -6.41
N LEU A 42 -0.50 2.68 -5.14
CA LEU A 42 -0.82 1.39 -4.49
C LEU A 42 -2.02 0.68 -5.13
N LEU A 43 -2.95 1.40 -5.74
CA LEU A 43 -4.09 0.80 -6.44
C LEU A 43 -3.67 -0.02 -7.66
N ILE A 44 -2.55 0.33 -8.32
CA ILE A 44 -2.07 -0.35 -9.52
C ILE A 44 -1.76 -1.84 -9.26
N PRO A 45 -0.82 -2.19 -8.37
CA PRO A 45 -0.51 -3.59 -8.09
C PRO A 45 -1.66 -4.30 -7.38
N LEU A 46 -2.46 -3.58 -6.59
CA LEU A 46 -3.61 -4.16 -5.91
C LEU A 46 -4.69 -4.59 -6.91
N TYR A 47 -4.99 -3.74 -7.90
CA TYR A 47 -5.88 -4.08 -9.01
C TYR A 47 -5.31 -5.24 -9.85
N GLY A 48 -4.05 -5.12 -10.27
CA GLY A 48 -3.41 -6.12 -11.12
C GLY A 48 -3.40 -7.51 -10.47
N TYR A 49 -3.15 -7.57 -9.16
CA TYR A 49 -3.29 -8.80 -8.39
C TYR A 49 -4.74 -9.25 -8.23
N ALA A 50 -5.66 -8.35 -7.86
CA ALA A 50 -7.05 -8.71 -7.57
C ALA A 50 -7.82 -9.22 -8.79
N PHE A 51 -7.55 -8.67 -9.97
CA PHE A 51 -8.23 -8.98 -11.23
C PHE A 51 -7.38 -9.83 -12.18
N ASN A 52 -6.15 -10.16 -11.81
CA ASN A 52 -5.23 -10.95 -12.63
C ASN A 52 -4.92 -10.26 -13.98
N VAL A 53 -4.66 -8.95 -13.94
CA VAL A 53 -4.41 -8.10 -15.12
C VAL A 53 -3.01 -7.49 -15.05
N ALA A 54 -2.24 -7.58 -16.14
CA ALA A 54 -0.91 -7.00 -16.22
C ALA A 54 -1.04 -5.51 -16.59
N ILE A 55 -0.62 -4.64 -15.68
CA ILE A 55 -0.55 -3.20 -15.88
C ILE A 55 0.92 -2.77 -15.90
N GLY A 56 1.31 -2.10 -16.98
CA GLY A 56 2.65 -1.58 -17.17
C GLY A 56 3.67 -2.69 -17.42
N SER A 57 4.81 -2.62 -16.76
CA SER A 57 5.89 -3.61 -16.84
C SER A 57 6.19 -4.22 -15.47
N LYS A 58 6.77 -5.43 -15.48
CA LYS A 58 7.22 -6.10 -14.24
C LYS A 58 8.23 -5.25 -13.47
N ALA A 59 9.08 -4.48 -14.17
CA ALA A 59 10.01 -3.54 -13.55
C ALA A 59 9.28 -2.42 -12.78
N ILE A 60 8.21 -1.86 -13.34
CA ILE A 60 7.38 -0.86 -12.64
C ILE A 60 6.70 -1.47 -11.42
N ALA A 61 6.18 -2.70 -11.52
CA ALA A 61 5.58 -3.40 -10.38
C ALA A 61 6.58 -3.62 -9.23
N ILE A 62 7.82 -4.01 -9.55
CA ILE A 62 8.91 -4.15 -8.58
C ILE A 62 9.28 -2.78 -7.98
N ALA A 63 9.38 -1.73 -8.80
CA ALA A 63 9.65 -0.39 -8.31
C ALA A 63 8.58 0.11 -7.33
N ILE A 64 7.30 -0.16 -7.63
CA ILE A 64 6.18 0.17 -6.74
C ILE A 64 6.30 -0.62 -5.42
N PHE A 65 6.61 -1.92 -5.48
CA PHE A 65 6.85 -2.71 -4.27
C PHE A 65 7.98 -2.13 -3.43
N VAL A 66 9.13 -1.82 -4.02
CA VAL A 66 10.28 -1.26 -3.29
C VAL A 66 9.92 0.08 -2.68
N PHE A 67 9.28 0.98 -3.45
CA PHE A 67 8.86 2.28 -2.95
C PHE A 67 7.91 2.14 -1.75
N THR A 68 6.91 1.28 -1.85
CA THR A 68 5.88 1.07 -0.81
C THR A 68 6.38 0.27 0.40
N ALA A 69 7.32 -0.65 0.21
CA ALA A 69 7.94 -1.40 1.31
C ALA A 69 8.99 -0.56 2.05
N VAL A 70 9.82 0.19 1.33
CA VAL A 70 10.92 0.96 1.93
C VAL A 70 10.41 2.22 2.60
N VAL A 71 9.55 3.00 1.95
CA VAL A 71 9.12 4.31 2.48
C VAL A 71 8.15 4.12 3.66
N PRO A 72 6.92 3.62 3.49
CA PRO A 72 6.03 3.30 4.60
C PRO A 72 6.60 2.28 5.59
N GLY A 73 7.20 1.20 5.11
CA GLY A 73 7.68 0.11 5.98
C GLY A 73 8.89 0.51 6.82
N GLY A 74 9.85 1.23 6.22
CA GLY A 74 10.98 1.80 6.94
C GLY A 74 10.55 2.81 7.99
N PHE A 75 9.64 3.73 7.63
CA PHE A 75 9.06 4.67 8.60
C PHE A 75 8.34 3.97 9.74
N THR A 76 7.50 2.99 9.43
CA THR A 76 6.72 2.25 10.45
C THR A 76 7.64 1.50 11.41
N LEU A 77 8.72 0.89 10.92
CA LEU A 77 9.70 0.22 11.77
C LEU A 77 10.48 1.20 12.65
N ILE A 78 11.05 2.25 12.06
CA ILE A 78 11.89 3.21 12.80
C ILE A 78 11.06 3.94 13.87
N PHE A 79 9.93 4.51 13.48
CA PHE A 79 9.06 5.25 14.40
C PHE A 79 8.36 4.31 15.37
N GLY A 80 7.89 3.15 14.93
CA GLY A 80 7.26 2.16 15.81
C GLY A 80 8.20 1.70 16.91
N VAL A 81 9.47 1.39 16.58
CA VAL A 81 10.48 0.99 17.57
C VAL A 81 10.83 2.16 18.49
N ALA A 82 11.13 3.34 17.93
CA ALA A 82 11.50 4.51 18.73
C ALA A 82 10.39 4.90 19.72
N PHE A 83 9.14 4.91 19.26
CA PHE A 83 7.98 5.24 20.08
C PHE A 83 7.71 4.18 21.17
N THR A 84 7.93 2.90 20.86
CA THR A 84 7.79 1.81 21.84
C THR A 84 8.86 1.90 22.94
N ILE A 85 10.08 2.31 22.60
CA ILE A 85 11.15 2.51 23.59
C ILE A 85 10.82 3.69 24.52
N GLN A 86 10.28 4.79 23.98
CA GLN A 86 9.95 5.98 24.76
C GLN A 86 8.70 5.80 25.63
N HIS A 87 7.72 5.04 25.16
CA HIS A 87 6.43 4.82 25.83
C HIS A 87 6.16 3.34 26.11
N PHE A 88 7.12 2.68 26.76
CA PHE A 88 7.07 1.24 26.97
C PHE A 88 5.85 0.82 27.79
N SER A 89 4.92 0.12 27.14
CA SER A 89 3.74 -0.48 27.76
C SER A 89 3.28 -1.70 26.95
N VAL A 90 2.56 -2.63 27.59
CA VAL A 90 2.00 -3.80 26.89
C VAL A 90 1.06 -3.37 25.76
N VAL A 91 0.25 -2.35 26.01
CA VAL A 91 -0.65 -1.77 25.01
C VAL A 91 0.15 -1.26 23.81
N GLN A 92 1.21 -0.48 24.05
CA GLN A 92 2.07 0.04 22.99
C GLN A 92 2.75 -1.09 22.19
N LEU A 93 3.19 -2.15 22.85
CA LEU A 93 3.77 -3.32 22.21
C LEU A 93 2.77 -4.00 21.26
N VAL A 94 1.53 -4.17 21.69
CA VAL A 94 0.45 -4.74 20.85
C VAL A 94 0.16 -3.84 19.65
N PHE A 95 0.09 -2.52 19.84
CA PHE A 95 -0.13 -1.59 18.73
C PHE A 95 1.02 -1.60 17.73
N SER A 96 2.27 -1.47 18.17
CA SER A 96 3.44 -1.46 17.28
C SER A 96 3.57 -2.77 16.48
N THR A 97 3.39 -3.92 17.14
CA THR A 97 3.42 -5.23 16.46
C THR A 97 2.23 -5.43 15.52
N GLY A 98 1.03 -5.00 15.93
CA GLY A 98 -0.17 -5.01 15.09
C GLY A 98 -0.05 -4.14 13.85
N SER A 99 0.48 -2.92 13.98
CA SER A 99 0.74 -2.02 12.86
C SER A 99 1.74 -2.61 11.87
N PHE A 100 2.80 -3.27 12.36
CA PHE A 100 3.75 -3.97 11.50
C PHE A 100 3.11 -5.16 10.78
N ALA A 101 2.29 -5.96 11.47
CA ALA A 101 1.56 -7.06 10.85
C ALA A 101 0.58 -6.56 9.77
N LEU A 102 -0.13 -5.46 10.02
CA LEU A 102 -1.00 -4.81 9.04
C LEU A 102 -0.21 -4.31 7.82
N LEU A 103 0.97 -3.73 8.03
CA LEU A 103 1.85 -3.32 6.93
C LEU A 103 2.24 -4.52 6.04
N LEU A 104 2.67 -5.64 6.64
CA LEU A 104 2.98 -6.85 5.89
C LEU A 104 1.77 -7.39 5.13
N PHE A 105 0.59 -7.36 5.76
CA PHE A 105 -0.66 -7.75 5.11
C PHE A 105 -0.99 -6.89 3.89
N MET A 106 -0.79 -5.57 3.99
CA MET A 106 -1.02 -4.63 2.88
C MET A 106 0.03 -4.75 1.77
N LEU A 107 1.28 -5.10 2.11
CA LEU A 107 2.35 -5.34 1.14
C LEU A 107 2.20 -6.68 0.42
N TYR A 108 1.50 -7.65 1.00
CA TYR A 108 1.31 -8.97 0.42
C TYR A 108 0.78 -8.96 -1.04
N PRO A 109 -0.35 -8.30 -1.38
CA PRO A 109 -0.83 -8.28 -2.77
C PRO A 109 0.16 -7.60 -3.71
N VAL A 110 0.87 -6.57 -3.23
CA VAL A 110 1.89 -5.85 -4.01
C VAL A 110 3.09 -6.74 -4.31
N PHE A 111 3.56 -7.48 -3.31
CA PHE A 111 4.62 -8.48 -3.46
C PHE A 111 4.21 -9.59 -4.43
N MET A 112 3.00 -10.14 -4.25
CA MET A 112 2.50 -11.23 -5.08
C MET A 112 2.43 -10.81 -6.55
N TYR A 113 1.90 -9.61 -6.82
CA TYR A 113 1.84 -9.04 -8.16
C TYR A 113 3.23 -8.90 -8.80
N ALA A 114 4.20 -8.39 -8.05
CA ALA A 114 5.54 -8.11 -8.58
C ALA A 114 6.39 -9.38 -8.81
N PHE A 115 6.31 -10.36 -7.90
CA PHE A 115 7.26 -11.48 -7.85
C PHE A 115 6.68 -12.87 -8.05
N LYS A 116 5.37 -13.08 -7.83
CA LYS A 116 4.74 -14.42 -7.87
C LYS A 116 3.74 -14.59 -9.00
N SER A 117 3.36 -13.51 -9.69
CA SER A 117 2.42 -13.53 -10.82
C SER A 117 3.11 -13.72 -12.18
N ASP A 118 4.05 -14.65 -12.31
CA ASP A 118 4.85 -14.82 -13.56
C ASP A 118 3.99 -15.19 -14.77
N GLU A 119 2.98 -16.05 -14.60
CA GLU A 119 2.03 -16.39 -15.67
C GLU A 119 1.31 -15.15 -16.23
N LEU A 120 1.07 -14.17 -15.37
CA LEU A 120 0.40 -12.91 -15.68
C LEU A 120 1.30 -12.05 -16.58
N TRP A 121 2.58 -11.97 -16.26
CA TRP A 121 3.58 -11.22 -17.02
C TRP A 121 3.96 -11.92 -18.35
N LEU A 122 3.94 -13.26 -18.37
CA LEU A 122 4.18 -14.07 -19.58
C LEU A 122 3.02 -13.98 -20.58
N LYS A 123 1.78 -13.89 -20.09
CA LYS A 123 0.60 -13.74 -20.97
C LYS A 123 0.57 -12.39 -21.69
N ASN A 124 1.19 -11.36 -21.12
CA ASN A 124 1.22 -10.01 -21.68
C ASN A 124 2.35 -9.79 -22.71
N THR A 125 3.25 -10.76 -22.89
CA THR A 125 4.37 -10.69 -23.84
C THR A 125 4.13 -11.51 -25.12
N LYS A 126 2.96 -12.13 -25.26
CA LYS A 126 2.46 -12.74 -26.50
C LYS A 126 1.49 -11.80 -27.18
#